data_AF-A0AAV6UGV0-F1
#
_entry.id   AF-A0AAV6UGV0-F1
#
_cell.length_a   1.000
_cell.length_b   1.000
_cell.length_c   1.000
_cell.angle_alpha   90.00
_cell.angle_beta   90.00
_cell.angle_gamma   90.00
#
_symmetry.space_group_name_H-M   'P 1'
#
loop_
_entity.id
_entity.type
_entity.pdbx_description
1 polymer ?
#
loop_
_entity_poly.entity_id
_entity_poly.type
_entity_poly.pdbx_seq_one_letter_code
_entity_poly.pdbx_strand_id
1 'polypeptide(L)'
;MSSALNCCSYGIYVKSHRQRERSSTTFQPQSCRMKAHEAEKWKKYQAKADLILKTIERRQQLWEMMVVIENKANDPNRFNNRGGNLLKEEKQRKKVRKDPPALEEEIFRDIDYLKEKDGLDFFYRREDFKTYVANQWSEMFPQKDNKKPLKPKSVLTTIQHHQNPPSRKKTQRQKSSRPICCRPTTTRLVKLRPKSC
;
A
#
# COMPACT_ATOMS: atom_id res chain seq x y z
N MET A 1 -0.89 70.28 71.96
CA MET A 1 -1.37 69.74 70.67
C MET A 1 -0.74 68.37 70.46
N SER A 2 -1.59 67.40 70.15
CA SER A 2 -1.30 66.07 69.57
C SER A 2 -0.32 65.10 70.26
N SER A 3 -0.96 64.14 70.93
CA SER A 3 -0.83 62.69 70.67
C SER A 3 0.43 61.96 71.14
N ALA A 4 0.30 61.39 72.34
CA ALA A 4 0.99 60.18 72.76
C ALA A 4 0.24 58.94 72.24
N LEU A 5 0.92 58.08 71.48
CA LEU A 5 0.67 56.65 71.25
C LEU A 5 2.00 56.13 70.63
N ASN A 6 2.68 55.06 71.04
CA ASN A 6 2.24 53.88 71.76
C ASN A 6 3.42 53.23 72.49
N CYS A 7 3.11 52.72 73.68
CA CYS A 7 3.92 51.81 74.47
C CYS A 7 4.31 50.54 73.70
N CYS A 8 5.47 50.02 74.07
CA CYS A 8 5.92 48.65 73.89
C CYS A 8 4.85 47.63 74.34
N SER A 9 4.52 46.65 73.50
CA SER A 9 4.07 45.33 73.97
C SER A 9 4.34 44.25 72.92
N TYR A 10 4.92 43.16 73.40
CA TYR A 10 5.18 41.87 72.77
C TYR A 10 4.22 41.48 71.63
N GLY A 11 4.76 40.96 70.52
CA GLY A 11 3.91 40.39 69.46
C GLY A 11 4.64 39.81 68.26
N ILE A 12 5.16 38.59 68.43
CA ILE A 12 5.35 37.49 67.45
C ILE A 12 5.43 37.84 65.95
N TYR A 13 6.57 37.48 65.37
CA TYR A 13 6.89 37.28 63.95
C TYR A 13 5.79 36.54 63.16
N VAL A 14 5.31 37.13 62.07
CA VAL A 14 4.73 36.36 60.95
C VAL A 14 5.13 37.02 59.63
N LYS A 15 6.14 36.46 58.95
CA LYS A 15 6.32 36.67 57.51
C LYS A 15 5.06 36.15 56.82
N SER A 16 4.39 37.00 56.06
CA SER A 16 3.29 36.61 55.18
C SER A 16 3.81 35.74 54.04
N HIS A 17 4.07 34.48 54.35
CA HIS A 17 4.07 33.42 53.36
C HIS A 17 2.63 33.30 52.86
N ARG A 18 2.35 33.89 51.70
CA ARG A 18 1.22 33.43 50.88
C ARG A 18 1.53 31.98 50.51
N GLN A 19 1.14 31.07 51.39
CA GLN A 19 1.07 29.64 51.11
C GLN A 19 0.12 29.51 49.92
N ARG A 20 0.68 29.22 48.74
CA ARG A 20 -0.05 28.38 47.81
C ARG A 20 -0.28 27.11 48.59
N GLU A 21 -1.49 26.89 49.08
CA GLU A 21 -1.94 25.60 49.56
C GLU A 21 -1.76 24.62 48.40
N ARG A 22 -0.57 24.02 48.33
CA ARG A 22 -0.36 22.78 47.63
C ARG A 22 -1.07 21.78 48.51
N SER A 23 -2.38 21.69 48.31
CA SER A 23 -3.28 20.73 48.95
C SER A 23 -2.49 19.46 49.21
N SER A 24 -2.26 19.18 50.50
CA SER A 24 -1.48 18.04 50.98
C SER A 24 -2.10 16.75 50.43
N THR A 25 -1.70 16.39 49.22
CA THR A 25 -2.03 15.12 48.62
C THR A 25 -1.02 14.18 49.24
N THR A 26 -1.43 13.52 50.33
CA THR A 26 -0.67 12.46 50.96
C THR A 26 -0.18 11.51 49.86
N PHE A 27 1.14 11.35 49.76
CA PHE A 27 1.72 10.31 48.92
C PHE A 27 1.22 8.97 49.46
N GLN A 28 0.22 8.40 48.81
CA GLN A 28 -0.42 7.17 49.24
C GLN A 28 0.22 6.03 48.43
N PRO A 29 1.18 5.27 49.00
CA PRO A 29 2.03 4.34 48.24
C PRO A 29 1.21 3.28 47.48
N GLN A 30 0.06 2.89 48.03
CA GLN A 30 -0.88 1.97 47.40
C GLN A 30 -1.53 2.56 46.14
N SER A 31 -1.93 3.84 46.16
CA SER A 31 -2.51 4.52 44.97
C SER A 31 -1.47 4.62 43.85
N CYS A 32 -0.22 4.95 44.19
CA CYS A 32 0.89 4.97 43.25
C CYS A 32 1.16 3.59 42.64
N ARG A 33 1.11 2.52 43.43
CA ARG A 33 1.29 1.14 42.97
C ARG A 33 0.19 0.72 41.98
N MET A 34 -1.07 1.03 42.26
CA MET A 34 -2.20 0.72 41.36
C MET A 34 -2.06 1.44 40.01
N LYS A 35 -1.72 2.74 40.04
CA LYS A 35 -1.49 3.53 38.83
C LYS A 35 -0.30 3.02 38.01
N ALA A 36 0.77 2.58 38.67
CA ALA A 36 1.92 2.01 37.98
C ALA A 36 1.57 0.69 37.25
N HIS A 37 0.80 -0.19 37.90
CA HIS A 37 0.31 -1.42 37.29
C HIS A 37 -0.62 -1.16 36.09
N GLU A 38 -1.53 -0.20 36.22
CA GLU A 38 -2.40 0.22 35.12
C GLU A 38 -1.59 0.78 33.95
N ALA A 39 -0.62 1.67 34.22
CA ALA A 39 0.28 2.19 33.20
C ALA A 39 1.07 1.09 32.48
N GLU A 40 1.51 0.05 33.20
CA GLU A 40 2.17 -1.10 32.59
C GLU A 40 1.25 -1.89 31.65
N LYS A 41 -0.03 -2.08 32.04
CA LYS A 41 -1.04 -2.72 31.19
C LYS A 41 -1.21 -1.94 29.87
N TRP A 42 -1.36 -0.61 29.95
CA TRP A 42 -1.52 0.23 28.77
C TRP A 42 -0.27 0.26 27.87
N LYS A 43 0.94 0.21 28.45
CA LYS A 43 2.19 0.08 27.67
C LYS A 43 2.24 -1.23 26.88
N LYS A 44 1.82 -2.35 27.49
CA LYS A 44 1.76 -3.65 26.82
C LYS A 44 0.74 -3.62 25.67
N TYR A 45 -0.42 -3.03 25.88
CA TYR A 45 -1.42 -2.84 24.83
C TYR A 45 -0.87 -2.00 23.68
N GLN A 46 -0.25 -0.85 23.99
CA GLN A 46 0.34 0.04 22.99
C GLN A 46 1.38 -0.68 22.13
N ALA A 47 2.27 -1.47 22.74
CA ALA A 47 3.27 -2.22 21.99
C ALA A 47 2.66 -3.24 21.01
N LYS A 48 1.55 -3.90 21.38
CA LYS A 48 0.79 -4.79 20.49
C LYS A 48 0.10 -4.01 19.37
N ALA A 49 -0.57 -2.91 19.72
CA ALA A 49 -1.23 -2.04 18.75
C ALA A 49 -0.23 -1.46 17.73
N ASP A 50 0.97 -1.09 18.17
CA ASP A 50 2.04 -0.61 17.30
C ASP A 50 2.50 -1.67 16.29
N LEU A 51 2.50 -2.96 16.67
CA LEU A 51 2.81 -4.05 15.75
C LEU A 51 1.73 -4.17 14.68
N ILE A 52 0.45 -4.15 15.07
CA ILE A 52 -0.69 -4.18 14.15
C ILE A 52 -0.62 -2.98 13.19
N LEU A 53 -0.34 -1.78 13.70
CA LEU A 53 -0.20 -0.56 12.90
C LEU A 53 0.92 -0.65 11.87
N LYS A 54 2.07 -1.25 12.20
CA LYS A 54 3.16 -1.50 11.25
C LYS A 54 2.73 -2.45 10.13
N THR A 55 1.96 -3.49 10.45
CA THR A 55 1.43 -4.41 9.45
C THR A 55 0.41 -3.72 8.54
N ILE A 56 -0.44 -2.85 9.10
CA ILE A 56 -1.37 -1.99 8.35
C ILE A 56 -0.61 -1.04 7.41
N GLU A 57 0.47 -0.41 7.88
CA GLU A 57 1.30 0.48 7.05
C GLU A 57 1.91 -0.28 5.86
N ARG A 58 2.46 -1.48 6.09
CA ARG A 58 2.97 -2.33 5.02
C ARG A 58 1.87 -2.67 4.00
N ARG A 59 0.68 -3.03 4.47
CA ARG A 59 -0.48 -3.31 3.61
C ARG A 59 -0.88 -2.07 2.80
N GLN A 60 -0.82 -0.88 3.39
CA GLN A 60 -1.11 0.38 2.71
C GLN A 60 -0.09 0.72 1.61
N GLN A 61 1.21 0.48 1.85
CA GLN A 61 2.25 0.65 0.82
C GLN A 61 2.03 -0.29 -0.38
N LEU A 62 1.67 -1.56 -0.12
CA LEU A 62 1.34 -2.51 -1.18
C LEU A 62 0.07 -2.09 -1.93
N TRP A 63 -0.92 -1.55 -1.22
CA TRP A 63 -2.14 -1.02 -1.83
C TRP A 63 -1.84 0.13 -2.80
N GLU A 64 -1.05 1.12 -2.37
CA GLU A 64 -0.66 2.24 -3.23
C GLU A 64 0.11 1.77 -4.47
N MET A 65 1.02 0.81 -4.31
CA MET A 65 1.70 0.19 -5.44
C MET A 65 0.71 -0.53 -6.38
N MET A 66 -0.30 -1.21 -5.84
CA MET A 66 -1.36 -1.84 -6.64
C MET A 66 -2.08 -0.80 -7.51
N VAL A 67 -2.50 0.32 -6.92
CA VAL A 67 -3.18 1.43 -7.61
C VAL A 67 -2.31 1.97 -8.75
N VAL A 68 -1.01 2.18 -8.49
CA VAL A 68 -0.06 2.67 -9.51
C VAL A 68 0.07 1.68 -10.67
N ILE A 69 0.10 0.37 -10.40
CA ILE A 69 0.17 -0.66 -11.45
C ILE A 69 -1.12 -0.70 -12.26
N GLU A 70 -2.28 -0.61 -11.63
CA GLU A 70 -3.58 -0.59 -12.32
C GLU A 70 -3.72 0.67 -13.19
N ASN A 71 -3.27 1.83 -12.71
CA ASN A 71 -3.24 3.06 -13.50
C ASN A 71 -2.34 2.94 -14.73
N LYS A 72 -1.12 2.41 -14.56
CA LYS A 72 -0.20 2.13 -15.69
C LYS A 72 -0.80 1.13 -16.67
N ALA A 73 -1.60 0.17 -16.20
CA ALA A 73 -2.25 -0.82 -17.04
C ALA A 73 -3.35 -0.21 -17.94
N ASN A 74 -3.96 0.91 -17.51
CA ASN A 74 -4.99 1.63 -18.26
C ASN A 74 -4.41 2.58 -19.34
N ASP A 75 -3.11 2.85 -19.34
CA ASP A 75 -2.48 3.76 -20.31
C ASP A 75 -2.40 3.14 -21.73
N PRO A 76 -2.95 3.80 -22.76
CA PRO A 76 -2.91 3.29 -24.14
C PRO A 76 -1.48 3.25 -24.72
N ASN A 77 -0.57 4.10 -24.24
CA ASN A 77 0.83 4.12 -24.67
C ASN A 77 1.69 3.00 -24.03
N ARG A 78 1.11 2.17 -23.15
CA ARG A 78 1.80 1.08 -22.45
C ARG A 78 2.43 0.04 -23.39
N PHE A 79 1.87 -0.14 -24.58
CA PHE A 79 2.34 -1.11 -25.56
C PHE A 79 3.65 -0.72 -26.26
N ASN A 80 4.12 0.52 -26.09
CA ASN A 80 5.36 1.01 -26.69
C ASN A 80 6.60 0.64 -25.85
N ASN A 81 6.64 -0.60 -25.36
CA ASN A 81 7.59 -1.09 -24.36
C ASN A 81 8.65 -2.00 -25.01
N ARG A 82 9.84 -1.46 -25.26
CA ARG A 82 11.02 -2.25 -25.65
C ARG A 82 11.59 -2.97 -24.42
N GLY A 83 12.09 -4.20 -24.58
CA GLY A 83 12.80 -4.91 -23.50
C GLY A 83 11.95 -5.68 -22.47
N GLY A 84 10.70 -6.02 -22.79
CA GLY A 84 9.92 -7.00 -22.01
C GLY A 84 9.29 -6.48 -20.70
N ASN A 85 9.12 -5.16 -20.55
CA ASN A 85 8.53 -4.58 -19.34
C ASN A 85 7.08 -5.05 -19.06
N LEU A 86 6.25 -5.32 -20.07
CA LEU A 86 4.89 -5.82 -19.84
C LEU A 86 4.87 -7.15 -19.05
N LEU A 87 5.85 -8.03 -19.31
CA LEU A 87 5.96 -9.30 -18.59
C LEU A 87 6.34 -9.08 -17.12
N LYS A 88 7.22 -8.10 -16.86
CA LYS A 88 7.61 -7.71 -15.51
C LYS A 88 6.44 -7.08 -14.76
N GLU A 89 5.71 -6.18 -15.40
CA GLU A 89 4.52 -5.54 -14.85
C GLU A 89 3.43 -6.57 -14.53
N GLU A 90 3.15 -7.53 -15.42
CA GLU A 90 2.15 -8.56 -15.19
C GLU A 90 2.57 -9.50 -14.04
N LYS A 91 3.86 -9.87 -13.96
CA LYS A 91 4.40 -10.62 -12.83
C LYS A 91 4.25 -9.84 -11.52
N GLN A 92 4.57 -8.54 -11.53
CA GLN A 92 4.42 -7.67 -10.37
C GLN A 92 2.95 -7.53 -9.97
N ARG A 93 2.04 -7.33 -10.92
CA ARG A 93 0.60 -7.24 -10.69
C ARG A 93 0.06 -8.49 -10.00
N LYS A 94 0.47 -9.69 -10.46
CA LYS A 94 0.06 -10.95 -9.82
C LYS A 94 0.56 -11.07 -8.38
N LYS A 95 1.77 -10.59 -8.09
CA LYS A 95 2.30 -10.57 -6.73
C LYS A 95 1.55 -9.58 -5.85
N VAL A 96 1.42 -8.34 -6.32
CA VAL A 96 0.76 -7.25 -5.58
C VAL A 96 -0.75 -7.46 -5.40
N ARG A 97 -1.40 -8.32 -6.19
CA ARG A 97 -2.79 -8.72 -5.94
C ARG A 97 -2.94 -9.80 -4.87
N LYS A 98 -1.88 -10.58 -4.60
CA LYS A 98 -1.90 -11.68 -3.61
C LYS A 98 -1.42 -11.26 -2.23
N ASP A 99 -0.45 -10.35 -2.19
CA ASP A 99 0.20 -9.94 -0.95
C ASP A 99 -0.73 -9.12 -0.01
N PRO A 100 -1.59 -8.18 -0.48
CA PRO A 100 -2.49 -7.43 0.40
C PRO A 100 -3.54 -8.30 1.11
N PRO A 101 -4.25 -9.24 0.44
CA PRO A 101 -5.15 -10.15 1.15
C PRO A 101 -4.45 -10.98 2.24
N ALA A 102 -3.21 -11.42 2.01
CA ALA A 102 -2.45 -12.17 3.00
C ALA A 102 -2.12 -11.32 4.25
N LEU A 103 -1.78 -10.03 4.05
CA LEU A 103 -1.60 -9.09 5.17
C LEU A 103 -2.91 -8.74 5.85
N GLU A 104 -4.02 -8.64 5.13
CA GLU A 104 -5.35 -8.43 5.70
C GLU A 104 -5.73 -9.58 6.65
N GLU A 105 -5.49 -10.82 6.25
CA GLU A 105 -5.67 -12.00 7.10
C GLU A 105 -4.75 -12.02 8.32
N GLU A 106 -3.50 -11.58 8.19
CA GLU A 106 -2.59 -11.38 9.33
C GLU A 106 -3.14 -10.35 10.32
N ILE A 107 -3.55 -9.18 9.83
CA ILE A 107 -4.10 -8.11 10.66
C ILE A 107 -5.40 -8.55 11.34
N PHE A 108 -6.28 -9.26 10.64
CA PHE A 108 -7.52 -9.78 11.25
C PHE A 108 -7.24 -10.78 12.36
N ARG A 109 -6.26 -11.68 12.17
CA ARG A 109 -5.83 -12.62 13.23
C ARG A 109 -5.28 -11.90 14.44
N ASP A 110 -4.44 -10.87 14.24
CA ASP A 110 -3.87 -10.11 15.35
C ASP A 110 -4.94 -9.32 16.12
N ILE A 111 -5.93 -8.75 15.41
CA ILE A 111 -7.08 -8.07 16.02
C ILE A 111 -7.95 -9.05 16.81
N ASP A 112 -8.27 -10.21 16.24
CA ASP A 112 -9.08 -11.22 16.90
C ASP A 112 -8.35 -11.76 18.16
N TYR A 113 -7.02 -11.94 18.09
CA TYR A 113 -6.19 -12.30 19.23
C TYR A 113 -6.17 -11.22 20.32
N LEU A 114 -6.07 -9.95 19.95
CA LEU A 114 -6.11 -8.82 20.89
C LEU A 114 -7.45 -8.77 21.62
N LYS A 115 -8.55 -9.00 20.89
CA LYS A 115 -9.90 -9.05 21.45
C LYS A 115 -10.09 -10.22 22.41
N GLU A 116 -9.61 -11.42 22.06
CA GLU A 116 -9.71 -12.60 22.92
C GLU A 116 -8.87 -12.49 24.20
N LYS A 117 -7.64 -11.97 24.11
CA LYS A 117 -6.70 -11.92 25.24
C LYS A 117 -6.94 -10.76 26.18
N ASP A 118 -7.13 -9.56 25.64
CA ASP A 118 -7.19 -8.33 26.43
C ASP A 118 -8.62 -7.80 26.59
N GLY A 119 -9.59 -8.32 25.80
CA GLY A 119 -10.98 -7.84 25.80
C GLY A 119 -11.13 -6.44 25.20
N LEU A 120 -10.16 -6.01 24.39
CA LEU A 120 -10.10 -4.66 23.83
C LEU A 120 -10.39 -4.68 22.33
N ASP A 121 -11.29 -3.81 21.89
CA ASP A 121 -11.56 -3.60 20.48
C ASP A 121 -10.47 -2.70 19.85
N PHE A 122 -10.11 -3.01 18.61
CA PHE A 122 -9.12 -2.27 17.84
C PHE A 122 -9.81 -1.42 16.77
N PHE A 123 -9.63 -0.11 16.85
CA PHE A 123 -10.16 0.84 15.87
C PHE A 123 -9.03 1.46 15.04
N TYR A 124 -9.25 1.57 13.74
CA TYR A 124 -8.36 2.24 12.81
C TYR A 124 -9.09 3.43 12.16
N ARG A 125 -8.53 4.64 12.27
CA ARG A 125 -9.14 5.89 11.73
C ARG A 125 -10.60 6.15 12.17
N ARG A 126 -10.98 5.71 13.37
CA ARG A 126 -12.35 5.80 13.95
C ARG A 126 -13.37 4.82 13.36
N GLU A 127 -12.93 3.75 12.71
CA GLU A 127 -13.79 2.65 12.26
C GLU A 127 -13.12 1.29 12.50
N ASP A 128 -13.90 0.23 12.38
CA ASP A 128 -13.36 -1.13 12.43
C ASP A 128 -12.49 -1.39 11.20
N PHE A 129 -11.32 -2.01 11.41
CA PHE A 129 -10.40 -2.30 10.31
C PHE A 129 -11.04 -3.20 9.23
N LYS A 130 -11.92 -4.12 9.61
CA LYS A 130 -12.69 -4.98 8.68
C LYS A 130 -13.55 -4.12 7.72
N THR A 131 -14.24 -3.11 8.26
CA THR A 131 -15.08 -2.19 7.49
C THR A 131 -14.25 -1.29 6.58
N TYR A 132 -13.14 -0.74 7.11
CA TYR A 132 -12.19 0.07 6.33
C TYR A 132 -11.69 -0.67 5.08
N VAL A 133 -11.25 -1.93 5.23
CA VAL A 133 -10.76 -2.76 4.13
C VAL A 133 -11.86 -2.99 3.09
N ALA A 134 -13.08 -3.32 3.52
CA ALA A 134 -14.21 -3.55 2.61
C ALA A 134 -14.55 -2.29 1.79
N ASN A 135 -14.60 -1.12 2.45
CA ASN A 135 -14.84 0.17 1.78
C ASN A 135 -13.76 0.46 0.75
N GLN A 136 -12.48 0.28 1.13
CA GLN A 136 -11.35 0.54 0.25
C GLN A 136 -11.34 -0.38 -0.99
N TRP A 137 -11.71 -1.65 -0.85
CA TRP A 137 -11.87 -2.57 -1.98
C TRP A 137 -13.05 -2.17 -2.90
N SER A 138 -14.17 -1.74 -2.31
CA SER A 138 -15.35 -1.26 -3.05
C SER A 138 -15.04 -0.02 -3.91
N GLU A 139 -14.23 0.91 -3.39
CA GLU A 139 -13.82 2.11 -4.11
C GLU A 139 -12.92 1.81 -5.32
N MET A 140 -11.96 0.89 -5.17
CA MET A 140 -11.00 0.55 -6.23
C MET A 140 -11.59 -0.35 -7.33
N PHE A 141 -12.48 -1.27 -6.95
CA PHE A 141 -13.14 -2.18 -7.87
C PHE A 141 -14.66 -2.04 -7.68
N PRO A 142 -15.26 -0.91 -8.11
CA PRO A 142 -16.70 -0.79 -8.10
C PRO A 142 -17.25 -1.99 -8.86
N GLN A 143 -18.19 -2.71 -8.23
CA GLN A 143 -18.88 -3.85 -8.84
C GLN A 143 -19.23 -3.45 -10.27
N LYS A 144 -18.61 -4.12 -11.26
CA LYS A 144 -19.03 -4.00 -12.65
C LYS A 144 -20.37 -4.71 -12.77
N ASP A 145 -21.41 -4.12 -12.19
CA ASP A 145 -22.78 -4.51 -12.41
C ASP A 145 -23.09 -4.25 -13.88
N ASN A 146 -22.89 -5.29 -14.68
CA ASN A 146 -23.67 -5.72 -15.84
C ASN A 146 -24.26 -4.66 -16.78
N LYS A 147 -23.65 -3.49 -16.94
CA LYS A 147 -23.84 -2.70 -18.14
C LYS A 147 -22.88 -3.28 -19.16
N LYS A 148 -23.34 -4.35 -19.84
CA LYS A 148 -22.86 -4.67 -21.19
C LYS A 148 -22.76 -3.32 -21.90
N PRO A 149 -21.57 -2.79 -22.25
CA PRO A 149 -21.54 -1.61 -23.08
C PRO A 149 -22.29 -2.02 -24.34
N LEU A 150 -23.45 -1.42 -24.58
CA LEU A 150 -24.08 -1.43 -25.89
C LEU A 150 -22.99 -0.90 -26.81
N LYS A 151 -22.33 -1.81 -27.53
CA LYS A 151 -21.35 -1.47 -28.54
C LYS A 151 -22.01 -0.38 -29.38
N PRO A 152 -21.48 0.86 -29.45
CA PRO A 152 -22.02 1.82 -30.41
C PRO A 152 -21.88 1.15 -31.78
N LYS A 153 -23.00 1.05 -32.50
CA LYS A 153 -23.16 0.38 -33.81
C LYS A 153 -22.37 1.09 -34.93
N SER A 154 -21.33 1.86 -34.62
CA SER A 154 -20.62 2.71 -35.58
C SER A 154 -19.25 2.18 -36.02
N VAL A 155 -18.82 0.98 -35.60
CA VAL A 155 -17.54 0.38 -36.07
C VAL A 155 -17.74 -0.91 -36.88
N LEU A 156 -18.96 -1.17 -37.38
CA LEU A 156 -19.15 -2.26 -38.35
C LEU A 156 -18.91 -1.80 -39.80
N THR A 157 -18.90 -0.50 -40.07
CA THR A 157 -18.79 0.03 -41.45
C THR A 157 -17.36 0.14 -41.97
N THR A 158 -16.33 0.00 -41.13
CA THR A 158 -14.93 0.16 -41.58
C THR A 158 -14.26 -1.15 -42.01
N ILE A 159 -14.87 -2.31 -41.74
CA ILE A 159 -14.28 -3.61 -42.13
C ILE A 159 -14.53 -3.93 -43.62
N GLN A 160 -15.55 -3.33 -44.25
CA GLN A 160 -15.85 -3.64 -45.66
C GLN A 160 -14.98 -2.91 -46.68
N HIS A 161 -14.21 -1.88 -46.30
CA HIS A 161 -13.47 -1.06 -47.28
C HIS A 161 -12.01 -1.47 -47.51
N HIS A 162 -11.58 -2.64 -47.01
CA HIS A 162 -10.25 -3.21 -47.25
C HIS A 162 -10.24 -4.45 -48.15
N GLN A 163 -11.35 -4.76 -48.83
CA GLN A 163 -11.33 -5.74 -49.93
C GLN A 163 -11.05 -5.02 -51.24
N ASN A 164 -9.80 -4.62 -51.45
CA ASN A 164 -9.15 -4.53 -52.76
C ASN A 164 -7.68 -4.17 -52.49
N PRO A 165 -6.73 -5.13 -52.54
CA PRO A 165 -5.33 -4.74 -52.64
C PRO A 165 -5.16 -3.91 -53.91
N PRO A 166 -4.38 -2.80 -53.91
CA PRO A 166 -4.12 -2.06 -55.13
C PRO A 166 -3.51 -3.04 -56.14
N SER A 167 -4.18 -3.21 -57.28
CA SER A 167 -3.70 -4.02 -58.40
C SER A 167 -2.25 -3.68 -58.67
N ARG A 168 -1.35 -4.57 -58.28
CA ARG A 168 0.08 -4.46 -58.58
C ARG A 168 0.18 -4.42 -60.10
N LYS A 169 0.45 -3.24 -60.68
CA LYS A 169 0.79 -3.15 -62.11
C LYS A 169 1.89 -4.17 -62.35
N LYS A 170 1.67 -5.12 -63.25
CA LYS A 170 2.71 -6.04 -63.70
C LYS A 170 3.80 -5.18 -64.32
N THR A 171 4.84 -4.86 -63.56
CA THR A 171 6.09 -4.38 -64.15
C THR A 171 6.54 -5.51 -65.06
N GLN A 172 6.56 -5.24 -66.38
CA GLN A 172 7.15 -6.15 -67.34
C GLN A 172 8.60 -6.39 -66.89
N ARG A 173 8.85 -7.61 -66.46
CA ARG A 173 10.17 -8.06 -66.09
C ARG A 173 10.98 -8.13 -67.38
N GLN A 174 11.77 -7.10 -67.67
CA GLN A 174 12.77 -7.18 -68.72
C GLN A 174 13.70 -8.35 -68.37
N LYS A 175 13.84 -9.30 -69.28
CA LYS A 175 14.76 -10.43 -69.15
C LYS A 175 16.18 -9.88 -69.08
N SER A 176 16.74 -9.71 -67.89
CA SER A 176 18.18 -9.50 -67.75
C SER A 176 18.88 -10.85 -67.97
N SER A 177 19.67 -10.95 -69.03
CA SER A 177 20.54 -12.07 -69.40
C SER A 177 21.78 -12.13 -68.51
N ARG A 178 21.60 -12.27 -67.20
CA ARG A 178 22.74 -12.46 -66.27
C ARG A 178 22.83 -13.93 -65.86
N PRO A 179 24.01 -14.57 -65.97
CA PRO A 179 24.18 -15.99 -65.71
C PRO A 179 23.95 -16.32 -64.23
N ILE A 180 23.31 -17.46 -64.00
CA ILE A 180 23.03 -18.03 -62.68
C ILE A 180 24.35 -18.56 -62.12
N CYS A 181 24.91 -17.92 -61.08
CA CYS A 181 26.01 -18.48 -60.31
C CYS A 181 25.50 -19.07 -58.99
N CYS A 182 25.62 -20.39 -58.93
CA CYS A 182 25.68 -21.34 -57.81
C CYS A 182 25.40 -20.84 -56.37
N ARG A 183 24.44 -21.50 -55.74
CA ARG A 183 24.21 -21.52 -54.28
C ARG A 183 25.10 -22.62 -53.66
N PRO A 184 25.91 -22.37 -52.62
CA PRO A 184 26.57 -23.45 -51.91
C PRO A 184 25.57 -24.14 -50.97
N THR A 185 25.48 -25.45 -51.11
CA THR A 185 24.71 -26.37 -50.28
C THR A 185 25.27 -26.40 -48.86
N THR A 186 24.39 -26.37 -47.87
CA THR A 186 24.71 -26.44 -46.44
C THR A 186 25.33 -27.78 -46.08
N THR A 187 26.60 -27.82 -45.67
CA THR A 187 27.20 -29.00 -45.04
C THR A 187 27.07 -28.88 -43.51
N ARG A 188 26.42 -29.90 -42.95
CA ARG A 188 26.18 -30.16 -41.53
C ARG A 188 27.50 -30.29 -40.76
N LEU A 189 27.76 -29.40 -39.79
CA LEU A 189 28.90 -29.52 -38.88
C LEU A 189 28.62 -30.63 -37.84
N VAL A 190 29.35 -31.75 -37.94
CA VAL A 190 29.35 -32.81 -36.93
C VAL A 190 30.34 -32.42 -35.83
N LYS A 191 29.87 -32.42 -34.58
CA LYS A 191 30.65 -32.11 -33.38
C LYS A 191 31.53 -33.32 -33.01
N LEU A 192 32.85 -33.20 -33.20
CA LEU A 192 33.82 -34.18 -32.70
C LEU A 192 34.03 -33.95 -31.19
N ARG A 193 34.00 -35.05 -30.41
CA ARG A 193 34.32 -35.07 -28.97
C ARG A 193 35.84 -35.03 -28.77
N PRO A 194 36.36 -34.42 -27.70
CA PRO A 194 37.79 -34.45 -27.41
C PRO A 194 38.20 -35.81 -26.82
N LYS A 195 39.35 -36.33 -27.27
CA LYS A 195 40.09 -37.41 -26.60
C LYS A 195 40.98 -36.77 -25.53
N SER A 196 40.86 -37.24 -24.30
CA SER A 196 41.79 -37.00 -23.20
C SER A 196 43.07 -37.82 -23.42
N CYS A 197 44.23 -37.19 -23.24
CA CYS A 197 45.46 -37.82 -22.80
C CYS A 197 45.66 -37.45 -21.33
#